data_AF-A0A9Q1I845-F1
#
_entry.id   AF-A0A9Q1I845-F1
#
_cell.length_a   1.000
_cell.length_b   1.000
_cell.length_c   1.000
_cell.angle_alpha   90.00
_cell.angle_beta   90.00
_cell.angle_gamma   90.00
#
_symmetry.space_group_name_H-M   'P 1'
#
loop_
_entity.id
_entity.type
_entity.pdbx_description
1 polymer ?
#
loop_
_entity_poly.entity_id
_entity_poly.type
_entity_poly.pdbx_seq_one_letter_code
_entity_poly.pdbx_strand_id
1 'polypeptide(L)'
;MAREKITAIYGEEGLEKDYSELVGARQVPVIPGTGTKTLTFDTAKELSKGIGCYIRSEKKSEQQFWPLVKRVTIFLPKSPALLEGDVLVDLPGAGDVSKCRSDMWKECLSQCSSVWIVSEMNRALSEKEADEIFDTSLRTIAGGGECHNITFICTKTDIINPREIKA
;
A
#
# COMPACT_ATOMS: atom_id res chain seq x y z
N MET A 1 11.23 -3.94 10.06
CA MET A 1 9.99 -3.15 10.24
C MET A 1 9.93 -2.28 11.50
N ALA A 2 9.91 -2.80 12.74
CA ALA A 2 9.85 -1.91 13.92
C ALA A 2 11.07 -0.97 14.01
N ARG A 3 12.28 -1.53 13.82
CA ARG A 3 13.52 -0.76 13.72
C ARG A 3 13.45 0.29 12.61
N GLU A 4 13.06 -0.10 11.38
CA GLU A 4 12.94 0.83 10.25
C GLU A 4 11.97 1.99 10.53
N LYS A 5 10.84 1.74 11.20
CA LYS A 5 9.89 2.79 11.59
C LYS A 5 10.48 3.73 12.63
N ILE A 6 11.20 3.19 13.63
CA ILE A 6 11.87 4.00 14.65
C ILE A 6 12.97 4.84 14.00
N THR A 7 13.84 4.22 13.19
CA THR A 7 14.90 4.90 12.45
C THR A 7 14.37 5.98 11.50
N ALA A 8 13.24 5.73 10.84
CA ALA A 8 12.61 6.69 9.93
C ALA A 8 12.13 7.97 10.64
N ILE A 9 11.65 7.87 11.89
CA ILE A 9 11.08 8.99 12.65
C ILE A 9 12.11 9.65 13.58
N TYR A 10 12.98 8.86 14.18
CA TYR A 10 13.87 9.29 15.27
C TYR A 10 15.36 9.17 14.92
N GLY A 11 15.70 8.73 13.70
CA GLY A 11 17.07 8.42 13.29
C GLY A 11 17.62 7.16 13.95
N GLU A 12 18.88 6.80 13.64
CA GLU A 12 19.53 5.61 14.20
C GLU A 12 19.64 5.67 15.73
N GLU A 13 19.82 6.88 16.30
CA GLU A 13 19.82 7.10 17.76
C GLU A 13 18.50 6.73 18.44
N GLY A 14 17.39 6.73 17.70
CA GLY A 14 16.09 6.34 18.24
C GLY A 14 16.03 4.86 18.64
N LEU A 15 16.92 4.02 18.11
CA LEU A 15 16.96 2.58 18.44
C LEU A 15 17.54 2.31 19.83
N GLU A 16 18.25 3.28 20.40
CA GLU A 16 18.87 3.18 21.73
C GLU A 16 18.01 3.80 22.83
N LYS A 17 16.94 4.50 22.45
CA LYS A 17 16.05 5.23 23.36
C LYS A 17 14.87 4.38 23.82
N ASP A 18 14.46 4.58 25.06
CA ASP A 18 13.25 3.98 25.59
C ASP A 18 11.97 4.71 25.13
N TYR A 19 10.80 4.11 25.41
CA TYR A 19 9.52 4.69 25.01
C TYR A 19 9.30 6.13 25.52
N SER A 20 9.67 6.41 26.77
CA SER A 20 9.48 7.72 27.40
C SER A 20 10.38 8.77 26.75
N GLU A 21 11.62 8.37 26.44
CA GLU A 21 12.60 9.21 25.74
C GLU A 21 12.15 9.52 24.31
N LEU A 22 11.61 8.52 23.59
CA LEU A 22 11.08 8.72 22.24
C LEU A 22 9.87 9.66 22.23
N VAL A 23 8.95 9.53 23.19
CA VAL A 23 7.79 10.42 23.32
C VAL A 23 8.22 11.86 23.64
N GLY A 24 9.25 12.03 24.47
CA GLY A 24 9.80 13.35 24.83
C GLY A 24 10.59 14.01 23.70
N ALA A 25 11.25 13.23 22.84
CA ALA A 25 12.16 13.69 21.80
C ALA A 25 11.46 14.22 20.54
N ARG A 26 10.28 14.86 20.67
CA ARG A 26 9.32 15.30 19.63
C ARG A 26 9.96 15.96 18.38
N GLN A 27 10.63 15.16 17.55
CA GLN A 27 11.15 15.50 16.21
C GLN A 27 10.13 15.19 15.12
N VAL A 28 8.91 14.84 15.52
CA VAL A 28 7.81 14.69 14.58
C VAL A 28 7.62 16.05 13.91
N PRO A 29 7.51 16.12 12.57
CA PRO A 29 7.13 17.36 11.90
C PRO A 29 5.87 17.91 12.54
N VAL A 30 5.59 19.18 12.32
CA VAL A 30 4.28 19.76 12.63
C VAL A 30 3.22 18.97 11.85
N ILE A 31 2.73 17.88 12.43
CA ILE A 31 1.54 17.19 11.97
C ILE A 31 0.44 18.22 12.20
N PRO A 32 -0.27 18.64 11.14
CA PRO A 32 -1.38 19.57 11.29
C PRO A 32 -2.31 19.04 12.39
N GLY A 33 -2.85 19.90 13.26
CA GLY A 33 -3.76 19.46 14.32
C GLY A 33 -4.97 18.67 13.80
N THR A 34 -5.28 18.81 12.51
CA THR A 34 -6.31 18.06 11.77
C THR A 34 -5.91 16.64 11.36
N GLY A 35 -4.63 16.28 11.46
CA GLY A 35 -4.10 15.00 10.99
C GLY A 35 -4.08 14.83 9.46
N THR A 36 -4.39 15.88 8.69
CA THR A 36 -4.47 15.84 7.23
C THR A 36 -3.56 16.89 6.61
N LYS A 37 -2.79 16.50 5.59
CA LYS A 37 -1.94 17.39 4.80
C LYS A 37 -2.31 17.27 3.32
N THR A 38 -2.68 18.39 2.71
CA THR A 38 -2.99 18.47 1.27
C THR A 38 -1.78 19.04 0.53
N LEU A 39 -1.42 18.40 -0.57
CA LEU A 39 -0.35 18.82 -1.47
C LEU A 39 -0.90 18.88 -2.90
N THR A 40 -0.38 19.79 -3.70
CA THR A 40 -0.79 19.98 -5.11
C THR A 40 0.45 20.12 -5.97
N PHE A 41 0.44 19.47 -7.13
CA PHE A 41 1.55 19.42 -8.07
C PHE A 41 0.99 19.46 -9.49
N ASP A 42 1.73 20.12 -10.39
CA ASP A 42 1.29 20.28 -11.78
C ASP A 42 1.70 19.09 -12.66
N THR A 43 2.70 18.32 -12.22
CA THR A 43 3.22 17.15 -12.97
C THR A 43 3.26 15.88 -12.13
N ALA A 44 3.10 14.73 -12.80
CA ALA A 44 3.25 13.42 -12.17
C ALA A 44 4.64 13.20 -11.55
N LYS A 45 5.69 13.80 -12.14
CA LYS A 45 7.06 13.71 -11.64
C LYS A 45 7.22 14.46 -10.33
N GLU A 46 6.67 15.67 -10.23
CA GLU A 46 6.67 16.46 -9.01
C GLU A 46 5.83 15.81 -7.91
N LEU A 47 4.64 15.29 -8.28
CA LEU A 47 3.81 14.51 -7.36
C LEU A 47 4.60 13.34 -6.78
N SER A 48 5.17 12.48 -7.63
CA SER A 48 5.93 11.30 -7.20
C SER A 48 7.13 11.66 -6.31
N LYS A 49 7.83 12.76 -6.61
CA LYS A 49 8.91 13.26 -5.77
C LYS A 49 8.39 13.79 -4.42
N GLY A 50 7.34 14.62 -4.45
CA GLY A 50 6.81 15.32 -3.29
C GLY A 50 6.10 14.40 -2.29
N ILE A 51 5.44 13.34 -2.75
CA ILE A 51 4.78 12.36 -1.85
C ILE A 51 5.73 11.26 -1.38
N GLY A 52 6.96 11.20 -1.92
CA GLY A 52 7.89 10.09 -1.70
C GLY A 52 8.18 9.80 -0.23
N CYS A 53 8.38 10.83 0.59
CA CYS A 53 8.63 10.68 2.03
C CYS A 53 7.42 10.14 2.81
N TYR A 54 6.21 10.22 2.25
CA TYR A 54 4.97 9.75 2.86
C TYR A 54 4.60 8.32 2.49
N ILE A 55 5.12 7.78 1.38
CA ILE A 55 4.72 6.46 0.87
C ILE A 55 5.88 5.48 0.68
N ARG A 56 7.14 5.93 0.65
CA ARG A 56 8.31 5.09 0.38
C ARG A 56 9.26 5.04 1.58
N SER A 57 9.81 3.86 1.85
CA SER A 57 10.84 3.62 2.87
C SER A 57 12.28 3.88 2.39
N GLU A 58 12.45 4.54 1.24
CA GLU A 58 13.77 4.77 0.62
C GLU A 58 14.65 5.70 1.46
N LYS A 59 15.86 5.23 1.80
CA LYS A 59 16.88 5.96 2.60
C LYS A 59 17.39 7.28 2.01
N LYS A 60 16.85 7.74 0.87
CA LYS A 60 17.31 8.94 0.15
C LYS A 60 16.71 10.25 0.70
N SER A 61 15.69 10.18 1.54
CA SER A 61 15.05 11.36 2.14
C SER A 61 15.56 11.56 3.55
N GLU A 62 16.02 12.78 3.88
CA GLU A 62 16.42 13.16 5.26
C GLU A 62 15.27 13.04 6.26
N GLN A 63 14.02 13.10 5.78
CA GLN A 63 12.83 12.92 6.60
C GLN A 63 11.89 11.89 5.96
N GLN A 64 11.49 10.88 6.73
CA GLN A 64 10.55 9.84 6.31
C GLN A 64 9.31 9.84 7.20
N PHE A 65 8.13 9.96 6.60
CA PHE A 65 6.85 10.05 7.32
C PHE A 65 5.92 8.89 7.04
N TRP A 66 6.25 8.01 6.10
CA TRP A 66 5.49 6.80 5.80
C TRP A 66 5.10 5.96 7.04
N PRO A 67 5.87 5.90 8.16
CA PRO A 67 5.42 5.17 9.34
C PRO A 67 4.20 5.77 10.04
N LEU A 68 3.96 7.08 9.86
CA LEU A 68 2.88 7.85 10.48
C LEU A 68 1.67 8.02 9.56
N VAL A 69 1.80 7.66 8.28
CA VAL A 69 0.76 7.85 7.28
C VAL A 69 -0.22 6.68 7.33
N LYS A 70 -1.49 6.99 7.60
CA LYS A 70 -2.58 6.01 7.56
C LYS A 70 -3.10 5.76 6.14
N ARG A 71 -3.24 6.82 5.34
CA ARG A 71 -3.82 6.78 3.99
C ARG A 71 -3.28 7.94 3.15
N VAL A 72 -3.06 7.68 1.87
CA VAL A 72 -2.82 8.71 0.86
C VAL A 72 -3.93 8.64 -0.18
N THR A 73 -4.54 9.78 -0.47
CA THR A 73 -5.57 9.90 -1.50
C THR A 73 -5.01 10.79 -2.61
N ILE A 74 -4.97 10.28 -3.83
CA ILE A 74 -4.47 10.99 -5.00
C ILE A 74 -5.67 11.34 -5.88
N PHE A 75 -5.86 12.63 -6.14
CA PHE A 75 -6.85 13.11 -7.09
C PHE A 75 -6.15 13.45 -8.40
N LEU A 76 -6.67 12.92 -9.50
CA LEU A 76 -6.20 13.25 -10.83
C LEU A 76 -7.06 14.37 -11.43
N PRO A 77 -6.50 15.23 -12.30
CA PRO A 77 -7.30 16.20 -13.03
C PRO A 77 -8.32 15.48 -13.92
N LYS A 78 -9.47 16.13 -14.16
CA LYS A 78 -10.46 15.61 -15.11
C LYS A 78 -9.82 15.47 -16.48
N SER A 79 -9.87 14.26 -17.04
CA SER A 79 -9.30 13.93 -18.35
C SER A 79 -10.20 12.92 -19.06
N PRO A 80 -10.50 13.10 -20.36
CA PRO A 80 -11.28 12.11 -21.13
C PRO A 80 -10.61 10.73 -21.21
N ALA A 81 -9.31 10.64 -20.95
CA ALA A 81 -8.56 9.39 -20.93
C ALA A 81 -8.60 8.66 -19.57
N LEU A 82 -9.12 9.32 -18.53
CA LEU A 82 -9.25 8.77 -17.19
C LEU A 82 -10.72 8.44 -16.93
N LEU A 83 -10.95 7.34 -16.24
CA LEU A 83 -12.30 6.95 -15.85
C LEU A 83 -12.85 7.97 -14.83
N GLU A 84 -14.07 8.44 -15.05
CA GLU A 84 -14.76 9.34 -14.13
C GLU A 84 -15.63 8.52 -13.17
N GLY A 85 -15.43 8.73 -11.85
CA GLY A 85 -16.20 8.04 -10.80
C GLY A 85 -15.55 6.78 -10.24
N ASP A 86 -14.47 6.28 -10.86
CA ASP A 86 -13.75 5.11 -10.39
C ASP A 86 -12.66 5.46 -9.37
N VAL A 87 -12.53 4.62 -8.34
CA VAL A 87 -11.51 4.73 -7.31
C VAL A 87 -10.68 3.45 -7.31
N LEU A 88 -9.39 3.59 -7.66
CA LEU A 88 -8.43 2.51 -7.51
C LEU A 88 -7.83 2.57 -6.10
N VAL A 89 -7.93 1.46 -5.38
CA VAL A 89 -7.35 1.32 -4.03
C VAL A 89 -6.18 0.35 -4.11
N ASP A 90 -4.97 0.88 -3.97
CA ASP A 90 -3.77 0.07 -3.79
C ASP A 90 -3.66 -0.36 -2.31
N LEU A 91 -3.80 -1.65 -2.07
CA LEU A 91 -3.80 -2.24 -0.73
C LEU A 91 -2.40 -2.78 -0.41
N PRO A 92 -1.91 -2.59 0.84
CA PRO A 92 -0.61 -3.11 1.22
C PRO A 92 -0.58 -4.64 1.09
N GLY A 93 0.46 -5.16 0.43
CA GLY A 93 0.72 -6.59 0.39
C GLY A 93 1.08 -7.16 1.77
N ALA A 94 0.92 -8.47 1.95
CA ALA A 94 1.15 -9.17 3.22
C ALA A 94 2.63 -9.22 3.69
N GLY A 95 3.57 -8.68 2.91
CA GLY A 95 4.96 -8.49 3.33
C GLY A 95 5.14 -7.47 4.46
N ASP A 96 4.08 -6.74 4.83
CA ASP A 96 4.08 -5.82 5.95
C ASP A 96 3.83 -6.54 7.29
N VAL A 97 4.87 -6.68 8.12
CA VAL A 97 4.89 -7.38 9.44
C VAL A 97 3.84 -6.90 10.46
N SER A 98 3.19 -5.77 10.24
CA SER A 98 2.14 -5.28 11.16
C SER A 98 0.79 -5.89 10.80
N LYS A 99 0.34 -6.88 11.59
CA LYS A 99 -0.97 -7.54 11.49
C LYS A 99 -2.12 -6.58 11.18
N CYS A 100 -2.16 -5.41 11.83
CA CYS A 100 -3.18 -4.39 11.56
C CYS A 100 -3.18 -3.88 10.10
N ARG A 101 -2.01 -3.68 9.47
CA ARG A 101 -1.93 -3.33 8.04
C ARG A 101 -2.20 -4.54 7.14
N SER A 102 -1.75 -5.73 7.55
CA SER A 102 -2.05 -6.98 6.86
C SER A 102 -3.54 -7.34 6.88
N ASP A 103 -4.34 -6.75 7.77
CA ASP A 103 -5.79 -6.96 7.84
C ASP A 103 -6.59 -5.81 7.19
N MET A 104 -5.96 -4.68 6.82
CA MET A 104 -6.65 -3.53 6.21
C MET A 104 -7.38 -3.89 4.91
N TRP A 105 -6.86 -4.85 4.15
CA TRP A 105 -7.51 -5.30 2.92
C TRP A 105 -8.88 -5.93 3.20
N LYS A 106 -9.08 -6.59 4.35
CA LYS A 106 -10.35 -7.25 4.70
C LYS A 106 -11.48 -6.23 4.85
N GLU A 107 -11.21 -5.11 5.48
CA GLU A 107 -12.17 -4.01 5.62
C GLU A 107 -12.46 -3.38 4.25
N CYS A 108 -11.43 -3.17 3.43
CA CYS A 108 -11.59 -2.55 2.11
C CYS A 108 -12.36 -3.45 1.13
N LEU A 109 -12.15 -4.77 1.15
CA LEU A 109 -12.84 -5.69 0.23
C LEU A 109 -14.37 -5.60 0.31
N SER A 110 -14.91 -5.38 1.51
CA SER A 110 -16.36 -5.23 1.69
C SER A 110 -16.96 -4.01 0.99
N GLN A 111 -16.11 -3.03 0.65
CA GLN A 111 -16.48 -1.76 0.01
C GLN A 111 -16.09 -1.72 -1.48
N CYS A 112 -15.41 -2.76 -1.98
CA CYS A 112 -14.95 -2.83 -3.36
C CYS A 112 -16.01 -3.44 -4.27
N SER A 113 -16.34 -2.77 -5.38
CA SER A 113 -17.25 -3.32 -6.40
C SER A 113 -16.61 -4.40 -7.27
N SER A 114 -15.28 -4.37 -7.37
CA SER A 114 -14.47 -5.35 -8.10
C SER A 114 -13.12 -5.51 -7.41
N VAL A 115 -12.58 -6.73 -7.43
CA VAL A 115 -11.31 -7.08 -6.78
C VAL A 115 -10.32 -7.59 -7.82
N TRP A 116 -9.14 -7.00 -7.87
CA TRP A 116 -8.05 -7.45 -8.74
C TRP A 116 -6.94 -8.08 -7.90
N ILE A 117 -6.71 -9.37 -8.08
CA ILE A 117 -5.65 -10.13 -7.41
C ILE A 117 -4.47 -10.19 -8.37
N VAL A 118 -3.37 -9.51 -8.03
CA VAL A 118 -2.19 -9.40 -8.87
C VAL A 118 -1.07 -10.25 -8.29
N SER A 119 -0.64 -11.29 -9.02
CA SER A 119 0.42 -12.20 -8.57
C SER A 119 1.44 -12.45 -9.68
N GLU A 120 2.66 -12.86 -9.34
CA GLU A 120 3.65 -13.27 -10.33
C GLU A 120 3.25 -14.63 -10.93
N MET A 121 3.40 -14.81 -12.24
CA MET A 121 3.01 -16.04 -12.93
C MET A 121 3.60 -17.31 -12.28
N ASN A 122 4.85 -17.24 -11.83
CA ASN A 122 5.56 -18.36 -11.19
C ASN A 122 5.05 -18.69 -9.77
N ARG A 123 4.24 -17.82 -9.16
CA ARG A 123 3.74 -17.95 -7.78
C ARG A 123 2.22 -17.91 -7.66
N ALA A 124 1.50 -17.60 -8.74
CA ALA A 124 0.06 -17.40 -8.77
C ALA A 124 -0.77 -18.52 -8.08
N LEU A 125 -0.31 -19.78 -8.16
CA LEU A 125 -0.99 -20.93 -7.56
C LEU A 125 -0.53 -21.28 -6.14
N SER A 126 0.60 -20.74 -5.67
CA SER A 126 1.20 -21.07 -4.37
C SER A 126 1.23 -19.91 -3.38
N GLU A 127 0.76 -18.73 -3.80
CA GLU A 127 0.66 -17.56 -2.96
C GLU A 127 -0.58 -17.66 -2.05
N LYS A 128 -0.33 -18.03 -0.79
CA LYS A 128 -1.39 -18.19 0.22
C LYS A 128 -2.24 -16.93 0.37
N GLU A 129 -1.63 -15.76 0.21
CA GLU A 129 -2.36 -14.50 0.35
C GLU A 129 -3.30 -14.23 -0.82
N ALA A 130 -2.92 -14.64 -2.03
CA ALA A 130 -3.81 -14.58 -3.18
C ALA A 130 -5.02 -15.51 -2.99
N ASP A 131 -4.79 -16.70 -2.41
CA ASP A 131 -5.83 -17.66 -2.05
C ASP A 131 -6.77 -17.12 -0.96
N GLU A 132 -6.22 -16.53 0.11
CA GLU A 132 -7.02 -15.91 1.18
C GLU A 132 -7.87 -14.72 0.68
N ILE A 133 -7.30 -13.88 -0.19
CA ILE A 133 -8.03 -12.75 -0.80
C ILE A 133 -9.14 -13.29 -1.70
N PHE A 134 -8.86 -14.32 -2.49
CA PHE A 134 -9.84 -14.96 -3.36
C PHE A 134 -11.01 -15.54 -2.56
N ASP A 135 -10.73 -16.36 -1.53
CA ASP A 135 -11.74 -16.96 -0.66
C ASP A 135 -12.59 -15.92 0.05
N THR A 136 -11.96 -14.86 0.59
CA THR A 136 -12.68 -13.77 1.27
C THR A 136 -13.56 -12.98 0.31
N SER A 137 -13.06 -12.72 -0.89
CA SER A 137 -13.81 -12.01 -1.94
C SER A 137 -15.00 -12.86 -2.41
N LEU A 138 -14.81 -14.16 -2.64
CA LEU A 138 -15.90 -15.07 -3.01
C LEU A 138 -16.99 -15.13 -1.95
N ARG A 139 -16.63 -15.18 -0.67
CA ARG A 139 -17.61 -15.14 0.44
C ARG A 139 -18.38 -13.83 0.45
N THR A 140 -17.73 -12.71 0.15
CA THR A 140 -18.37 -11.40 0.06
C THR A 140 -19.39 -11.35 -1.08
N ILE A 141 -19.03 -11.89 -2.25
CA ILE A 141 -19.95 -12.01 -3.41
C ILE A 141 -21.14 -12.92 -3.06
N ALA A 142 -20.87 -14.13 -2.55
CA ALA A 142 -21.90 -15.11 -2.23
C ALA A 142 -22.86 -14.62 -1.12
N GLY A 143 -22.37 -13.77 -0.22
CA GLY A 143 -23.16 -13.13 0.82
C GLY A 143 -24.00 -11.94 0.36
N GLY A 144 -23.98 -11.58 -0.93
CA GLY A 144 -24.70 -10.43 -1.47
C GLY A 144 -24.06 -9.08 -1.12
N GLY A 145 -22.74 -9.05 -0.89
CA GLY A 145 -21.99 -7.82 -0.68
C GLY A 145 -21.81 -7.00 -1.97
N GLU A 146 -21.18 -5.83 -1.83
CA GLU A 146 -20.96 -4.87 -2.93
C GLU A 146 -20.00 -5.37 -4.02
N CYS A 147 -19.24 -6.44 -3.77
CA CYS A 147 -18.34 -7.03 -4.76
C CYS A 147 -19.14 -7.89 -5.73
N HIS A 148 -18.91 -7.70 -7.04
CA HIS A 148 -19.59 -8.47 -8.09
C HIS A 148 -18.61 -9.22 -9.00
N ASN A 149 -17.32 -8.90 -8.95
CA ASN A 149 -16.32 -9.43 -9.87
C ASN A 149 -14.95 -9.58 -9.21
N ILE A 150 -14.27 -10.70 -9.50
CA ILE A 150 -12.89 -10.97 -9.10
C ILE A 150 -12.08 -11.24 -10.36
N THR A 151 -10.97 -10.54 -10.53
CA THR A 151 -10.06 -10.72 -11.67
C THR A 151 -8.67 -11.11 -11.15
N PHE A 152 -8.12 -12.22 -11.65
CA PHE A 152 -6.76 -12.62 -11.35
C PHE A 152 -5.82 -12.16 -12.47
N ILE A 153 -4.79 -11.38 -12.14
CA ILE A 153 -3.83 -10.81 -13.08
C ILE A 153 -2.46 -11.41 -12.79
N CYS A 154 -1.99 -12.27 -13.70
CA CYS A 154 -0.64 -12.82 -13.65
C CYS A 154 0.36 -11.84 -14.28
N THR A 155 1.32 -11.37 -13.49
CA THR A 155 2.40 -10.47 -13.90
C THR A 155 3.71 -11.21 -14.14
N LYS A 156 4.73 -10.52 -14.65
CA LYS A 156 6.05 -11.07 -14.98
C LYS A 156 5.99 -12.26 -15.94
N THR A 157 5.08 -12.20 -16.90
CA THR A 157 4.84 -13.25 -17.88
C THR A 157 6.00 -13.40 -18.87
N ASP A 158 6.89 -12.42 -18.92
CA ASP A 158 8.16 -12.44 -19.64
C ASP A 158 9.22 -13.34 -18.97
N ILE A 159 9.06 -13.65 -17.68
CA ILE A 159 9.97 -14.51 -16.91
C ILE A 159 9.48 -15.96 -16.97
N ILE A 160 9.62 -16.57 -18.15
CA ILE A 160 9.25 -17.96 -18.40
C ILE A 160 10.44 -18.87 -18.10
N ASN A 161 10.21 -19.92 -17.31
CA ASN A 161 11.17 -20.99 -17.15
C ASN A 161 11.33 -21.73 -18.51
N PRO A 162 12.53 -21.77 -19.11
CA PRO A 162 12.73 -22.42 -20.41
C PRO A 162 12.31 -23.90 -20.43
N ARG A 163 12.23 -24.55 -19.27
CA ARG A 163 11.78 -25.94 -19.12
C ARG A 163 10.26 -26.13 -19.28
N GLU A 164 9.49 -25.05 -19.19
CA GLU A 164 8.03 -25.07 -19.34
C GLU A 164 7.59 -24.77 -20.78
N ILE A 165 8.52 -24.38 -21.64
CA ILE A 165 8.29 -24.21 -23.07
C ILE A 165 8.35 -25.60 -23.73
N LYS A 166 7.19 -26.16 -24.06
CA LYS A 166 7.11 -27.28 -25.00
C LYS A 166 7.25 -26.72 -26.42
N ALA A 167 8.30 -27.16 -27.11
CA ALA A 167 8.47 -26.97 -28.55
C ALA A 167 7.43 -27.79 -29.34
#